data_AF-H4F340-F1
#
_entry.id   AF-H4F340-F1
#
_cell.length_a   1.000
_cell.length_b   1.000
_cell.length_c   1.000
_cell.angle_alpha   90.00
_cell.angle_beta   90.00
_cell.angle_gamma   90.00
#
_symmetry.space_group_name_H-M   'P 1'
#
loop_
_entity.id
_entity.type
_entity.pdbx_description
1 polymer ?
#
loop_
_entity_poly.entity_id
_entity_poly.type
_entity_poly.pdbx_seq_one_letter_code
_entity_poly.pdbx_strand_id
1 'polypeptide(L)'
;MIGFVTAWYMYIKNPSAPKKLAEQQWMLYQFLLNKWYFDELYDFLFVRSSKALGRFLWKKGDVATIDAYGPNGVAASVAGLTQRVVRLQSGYLYHYAFAMLIGVAALITWMMLGSSF
;
A
#
# COMPACT_ATOMS: atom_id res chain seq x y z
N MET A 1 -15.71 -23.56 -51.80
CA MET A 1 -16.40 -22.72 -52.79
C MET A 1 -17.53 -21.89 -52.19
N ILE A 2 -18.45 -22.47 -51.40
CA ILE A 2 -19.64 -21.76 -50.86
C ILE A 2 -19.26 -20.50 -50.05
N GLY A 3 -18.33 -20.60 -49.10
CA GLY A 3 -17.92 -19.44 -48.28
C GLY A 3 -17.37 -18.26 -49.10
N PHE A 4 -16.66 -18.55 -50.18
CA PHE A 4 -16.13 -17.53 -51.10
C PHE A 4 -17.26 -16.84 -51.87
N VAL A 5 -18.22 -17.60 -52.41
CA VAL A 5 -19.37 -17.05 -53.13
C VAL A 5 -20.23 -16.18 -52.21
N THR A 6 -20.46 -16.62 -50.97
CA THR A 6 -21.20 -15.83 -49.97
C THR A 6 -20.48 -14.53 -49.61
N ALA A 7 -19.15 -14.57 -49.43
CA ALA A 7 -18.35 -13.38 -49.19
C ALA A 7 -18.38 -12.41 -50.38
N TRP A 8 -18.21 -12.91 -51.61
CA TRP A 8 -18.30 -12.10 -52.83
C TRP A 8 -19.66 -11.40 -52.94
N TYR A 9 -20.75 -12.12 -52.67
CA TYR A 9 -22.09 -11.52 -52.69
C TYR A 9 -22.27 -10.44 -51.62
N MET A 10 -21.82 -10.69 -50.38
CA MET A 10 -21.97 -9.77 -49.25
C MET A 10 -21.07 -8.53 -49.34
N TYR A 11 -19.87 -8.64 -49.91
CA TYR A 11 -18.90 -7.54 -49.95
C TYR A 11 -18.87 -6.79 -51.29
N ILE A 12 -19.18 -7.43 -52.43
CA ILE A 12 -19.11 -6.79 -53.76
C ILE A 12 -20.50 -6.49 -54.32
N LYS A 13 -21.43 -7.45 -54.32
CA LYS A 13 -22.74 -7.28 -54.97
C LYS A 13 -23.74 -6.48 -54.12
N ASN A 14 -23.77 -6.71 -52.82
CA ASN A 14 -24.68 -6.02 -51.91
C ASN A 14 -24.05 -5.73 -50.53
N PRO A 15 -23.33 -4.61 -50.39
CA PRO A 15 -22.67 -4.20 -49.13
C PRO A 15 -23.64 -3.97 -47.96
N SER A 16 -24.94 -3.80 -48.23
CA SER A 16 -25.97 -3.59 -47.20
C SER A 16 -26.39 -4.90 -46.52
N ALA A 17 -26.13 -6.06 -47.14
CA ALA A 17 -26.49 -7.37 -46.61
C ALA A 17 -25.76 -7.72 -45.28
N PRO A 18 -24.42 -7.56 -45.15
CA PRO A 18 -23.74 -7.83 -43.89
C PRO A 18 -24.18 -6.89 -42.76
N LYS A 19 -24.51 -5.63 -43.07
CA LYS A 19 -25.04 -4.68 -42.08
C LYS A 19 -26.39 -5.12 -41.52
N LYS A 20 -27.34 -5.53 -42.38
CA LYS A 20 -28.64 -6.07 -41.94
C LYS A 20 -28.49 -7.34 -41.12
N LEU A 21 -27.55 -8.21 -41.48
CA LEU A 21 -27.26 -9.42 -40.71
C LEU A 21 -26.69 -9.10 -39.32
N ALA A 22 -25.80 -8.11 -39.23
CA ALA A 22 -25.25 -7.62 -37.97
C ALA A 22 -26.34 -6.97 -37.09
N GLU A 23 -27.30 -6.27 -37.68
CA GLU A 23 -28.45 -5.69 -36.94
C GLU A 23 -29.41 -6.77 -36.42
N GLN A 24 -29.67 -7.82 -37.21
CA GLN A 24 -30.54 -8.93 -36.81
C GLN A 24 -29.90 -9.83 -35.73
N GLN A 25 -28.58 -10.03 -35.81
CA GLN A 25 -27.80 -10.89 -34.90
C GLN A 25 -26.80 -10.06 -34.10
N TRP A 26 -27.25 -8.92 -33.56
CA TRP A 26 -26.40 -7.93 -32.90
C TRP A 26 -25.53 -8.53 -31.78
N MET A 27 -26.08 -9.49 -31.03
CA MET A 27 -25.40 -10.12 -29.89
C MET A 27 -24.27 -11.04 -30.35
N LEU A 28 -24.51 -11.83 -31.39
CA LEU A 28 -23.50 -12.68 -32.03
C LEU A 28 -22.43 -11.83 -32.73
N TYR A 29 -22.85 -10.77 -33.42
CA TYR A 29 -21.94 -9.80 -34.03
C TYR A 29 -21.04 -9.15 -32.98
N GLN A 30 -21.59 -8.65 -31.87
CA GLN A 30 -20.80 -8.07 -30.78
C GLN A 30 -19.88 -9.09 -30.12
N PHE A 31 -20.30 -10.34 -29.96
CA PHE A 31 -19.46 -11.40 -29.42
C PHE A 31 -18.23 -11.67 -30.32
N LEU A 32 -18.42 -11.81 -31.63
CA LEU A 32 -17.32 -11.98 -32.58
C LEU A 32 -16.47 -10.71 -32.70
N LEU A 33 -17.10 -9.53 -32.67
CA LEU A 33 -16.44 -8.23 -32.77
C LEU A 33 -15.52 -7.98 -31.57
N ASN A 34 -15.99 -8.27 -30.36
CA ASN A 34 -15.22 -8.13 -29.12
C ASN A 34 -14.32 -9.35 -28.85
N LYS A 35 -13.93 -10.11 -29.89
CA LYS A 35 -13.01 -11.26 -29.76
C LYS A 35 -13.40 -12.21 -28.62
N TRP A 36 -14.70 -12.48 -28.49
CA TRP A 36 -15.26 -13.40 -27.50
C TRP A 36 -15.10 -12.95 -26.04
N TYR A 37 -14.78 -11.68 -25.81
CA TYR A 37 -14.53 -11.10 -24.48
C TYR A 37 -13.41 -11.79 -23.67
N PHE A 38 -12.55 -12.55 -24.34
CA PHE A 38 -11.51 -13.33 -23.66
C PHE A 38 -10.43 -12.43 -23.05
N ASP A 39 -10.07 -11.37 -23.78
CA ASP A 39 -9.10 -10.37 -23.34
C ASP A 39 -9.60 -9.63 -22.09
N GLU A 40 -10.87 -9.23 -22.06
CA GLU A 40 -11.51 -8.54 -20.94
C GLU A 40 -11.67 -9.46 -19.72
N LEU A 41 -12.06 -10.72 -19.95
CA LEU A 41 -12.16 -11.71 -18.88
C LEU A 41 -10.79 -11.97 -18.25
N TYR A 42 -9.74 -12.07 -19.07
CA TYR A 42 -8.38 -12.27 -18.58
C TYR A 42 -7.86 -11.06 -17.80
N ASP A 43 -8.07 -9.84 -18.32
CA ASP A 43 -7.72 -8.61 -17.60
C ASP A 43 -8.44 -8.53 -16.25
N PHE A 44 -9.74 -8.83 -16.24
CA PHE A 44 -10.54 -8.78 -15.03
C PHE A 44 -10.12 -9.84 -14.01
N LEU A 45 -10.01 -11.10 -14.43
CA LEU A 45 -9.79 -12.21 -13.51
C LEU A 45 -8.35 -12.29 -13.03
N PHE A 46 -7.38 -12.11 -13.91
CA PHE A 46 -5.96 -12.29 -13.59
C PHE A 46 -5.27 -10.96 -13.34
N VAL A 47 -5.29 -10.05 -14.33
CA VAL A 47 -4.46 -8.84 -14.25
C VAL A 47 -4.90 -7.92 -13.11
N ARG A 48 -6.19 -7.60 -13.01
CA ARG A 48 -6.72 -6.71 -11.97
C ARG A 48 -6.63 -7.35 -10.59
N SER A 49 -7.00 -8.62 -10.47
CA SER A 49 -6.94 -9.36 -9.20
C SER A 49 -5.50 -9.46 -8.67
N SER A 50 -4.54 -9.83 -9.51
CA SER A 50 -3.12 -9.90 -9.12
C SER A 50 -2.57 -8.52 -8.75
N LYS A 51 -2.93 -7.45 -9.48
CA LYS A 51 -2.56 -6.08 -9.11
C LYS A 51 -3.19 -5.63 -7.80
N ALA A 52 -4.43 -6.03 -7.52
CA ALA A 52 -5.10 -5.71 -6.26
C ALA A 52 -4.46 -6.44 -5.08
N LEU A 53 -4.18 -7.75 -5.22
CA LEU A 53 -3.48 -8.55 -4.23
C LEU A 53 -2.06 -8.02 -3.97
N GLY A 54 -1.30 -7.70 -5.02
CA GLY A 54 0.04 -7.11 -4.87
C GLY A 54 0.01 -5.77 -4.12
N ARG A 55 -0.95 -4.88 -4.46
CA ARG A 55 -1.12 -3.61 -3.73
C ARG A 55 -1.54 -3.81 -2.27
N PHE A 56 -2.38 -4.81 -2.00
CA PHE A 56 -2.80 -5.13 -0.64
C PHE A 56 -1.61 -5.62 0.20
N LEU A 57 -0.84 -6.57 -0.33
CA LEU A 57 0.36 -7.10 0.33
C LEU A 57 1.43 -6.01 0.54
N TRP A 58 1.64 -5.13 -0.45
CA TRP A 58 2.59 -4.03 -0.30
C TRP A 58 2.14 -3.01 0.76
N LYS A 59 0.90 -2.53 0.70
CA LYS A 59 0.42 -1.49 1.63
C LYS A 59 0.23 -2.02 3.05
N LYS A 60 -0.35 -3.21 3.22
CA LYS A 60 -0.61 -3.78 4.54
C LYS A 60 0.54 -4.59 5.11
N GLY A 61 1.30 -5.28 4.26
CA GLY A 61 2.47 -6.04 4.68
C GLY A 61 3.64 -5.09 4.88
N ASP A 62 4.23 -4.62 3.79
CA ASP A 62 5.47 -3.84 3.83
C ASP A 62 5.28 -2.47 4.48
N VAL A 63 4.42 -1.60 3.95
CA VAL A 63 4.36 -0.20 4.43
C VAL A 63 3.90 -0.15 5.88
N ALA A 64 2.80 -0.82 6.23
CA ALA A 64 2.29 -0.77 7.60
C ALA A 64 3.20 -1.47 8.62
N THR A 65 3.91 -2.54 8.24
CA THR A 65 4.81 -3.24 9.17
C THR A 65 6.17 -2.55 9.27
N ILE A 66 6.75 -2.12 8.14
CA ILE A 66 8.07 -1.49 8.11
C ILE A 66 8.01 -0.06 8.67
N ASP A 67 6.97 0.74 8.41
CA ASP A 67 6.87 2.07 9.05
C ASP A 67 6.53 1.98 10.54
N ALA A 68 5.73 0.98 10.96
CA ALA A 68 5.39 0.81 12.37
C ALA A 68 6.55 0.27 13.21
N TYR A 69 7.34 -0.68 12.67
CA TYR A 69 8.46 -1.29 13.39
C TYR A 69 9.83 -0.73 13.02
N GLY A 70 9.90 0.10 11.98
CA GLY A 70 11.14 0.69 11.49
C GLY A 70 11.47 2.03 12.15
N PRO A 71 12.31 2.85 11.50
CA PRO A 71 12.91 4.04 12.09
C PRO A 71 11.86 5.09 12.53
N ASN A 72 10.70 5.15 11.88
CA ASN A 72 9.63 6.06 12.22
C ASN A 72 8.94 5.70 13.55
N GLY A 73 8.70 4.42 13.82
CA GLY A 73 8.16 3.94 15.10
C GLY A 73 9.12 4.18 16.27
N VAL A 74 10.42 3.95 16.05
CA VAL A 74 11.46 4.23 17.04
C VAL A 74 11.60 5.74 17.27
N ALA A 75 11.62 6.55 16.20
CA ALA A 75 11.69 8.00 16.30
C ALA A 75 10.48 8.59 17.04
N ALA A 76 9.27 8.08 16.78
CA ALA A 76 8.06 8.51 17.49
C ALA A 76 8.11 8.17 18.99
N SER A 77 8.63 6.99 19.34
CA SER A 77 8.80 6.55 20.73
C SER A 77 9.82 7.42 21.47
N VAL A 78 10.97 7.70 20.83
CA VAL A 78 12.01 8.59 21.37
C VAL A 78 11.47 10.01 21.53
N ALA A 79 10.79 10.56 20.52
CA ALA A 79 10.20 11.90 20.59
C ALA A 79 9.17 12.03 21.73
N GLY A 80 8.33 11.00 21.92
CA GLY A 80 7.37 10.95 23.02
C GLY A 80 8.02 10.89 24.40
N LEU A 81 9.12 10.13 24.55
CA LEU A 81 9.92 10.11 25.77
C LEU A 81 10.58 11.46 26.03
N THR A 82 11.20 12.06 25.02
CA THR A 82 11.83 13.39 25.13
C THR A 82 10.81 14.44 25.56
N GLN A 83 9.61 14.47 24.99
CA GLN A 83 8.54 15.41 25.42
C GLN A 83 8.08 15.19 26.86
N ARG A 84 8.13 13.96 27.40
CA ARG A 84 7.83 13.71 28.81
C ARG A 84 8.97 14.18 29.71
N VAL A 85 10.21 13.93 29.32
CA VAL A 85 11.40 14.37 30.05
C VAL A 85 11.50 15.89 30.08
N VAL A 86 11.26 16.57 28.95
CA VAL A 86 11.25 18.04 28.88
C VAL A 86 10.17 18.64 29.78
N ARG A 87 9.00 17.98 29.95
CA ARG A 87 7.98 18.45 30.90
C ARG A 87 8.37 18.34 32.37
N LEU A 88 9.31 17.47 32.73
CA LEU A 88 9.88 17.41 34.08
C LEU A 88 10.82 18.59 34.35
N GLN A 89 11.24 19.31 33.31
CA GLN A 89 11.97 20.56 33.43
C GLN A 89 11.01 21.70 33.78
N SER A 90 10.60 21.77 35.05
CA SER A 90 9.61 22.73 35.57
C SER A 90 10.11 24.18 35.66
N GLY A 91 11.39 24.44 35.37
CA GLY A 91 12.00 25.78 35.44
C GLY A 91 12.22 26.33 36.85
N TYR A 92 11.78 25.62 37.90
CA TYR A 92 11.95 26.05 39.29
C TYR A 92 13.34 25.72 39.83
N LEU A 93 14.06 26.74 40.29
CA LEU A 93 15.44 26.64 40.80
C LEU A 93 15.58 25.62 41.97
N TYR A 94 14.54 25.48 42.80
CA TYR A 94 14.49 24.52 43.91
C TYR A 94 14.63 23.06 43.45
N HIS A 95 14.05 22.68 42.31
CA HIS A 95 14.14 21.31 41.81
C HIS A 95 15.57 20.99 41.36
N TYR A 96 16.28 21.96 40.76
CA TYR A 96 17.68 21.81 40.39
C TYR A 96 18.59 21.70 41.61
N ALA A 97 18.38 22.55 42.62
CA ALA A 97 19.16 22.48 43.86
C ALA A 97 19.00 21.13 44.58
N PHE A 98 17.76 20.61 44.63
CA PHE A 98 17.47 19.30 45.20
C PHE A 98 18.12 18.15 44.43
N ALA A 99 18.05 18.18 43.08
CA ALA A 99 18.70 17.19 42.23
C ALA A 99 20.23 17.18 42.40
N MET A 100 20.87 18.35 42.53
CA MET A 100 22.30 18.46 42.80
C MET A 100 22.69 17.84 44.14
N LEU A 101 21.90 18.10 45.20
CA LEU A 101 22.15 17.56 46.54
C LEU A 101 22.07 16.02 46.54
N ILE A 102 21.05 15.46 45.89
CA ILE A 102 20.92 14.00 45.72
C ILE A 102 22.09 13.43 44.92
N GLY A 103 22.48 14.08 43.82
CA GLY A 103 23.60 13.63 43.00
C GLY A 103 24.92 13.56 43.79
N VAL A 104 25.22 14.59 44.59
CA VAL A 104 26.40 14.63 45.45
C VAL A 104 26.33 13.55 46.53
N ALA A 105 25.19 13.40 47.21
CA ALA A 105 25.02 12.38 48.23
C ALA A 105 25.17 10.95 47.67
N ALA A 106 24.61 10.69 46.48
CA ALA A 106 24.74 9.41 45.79
C ALA A 106 26.18 9.12 45.36
N LEU A 107 26.90 10.11 44.82
CA LEU A 107 28.31 9.97 44.44
C LEU A 107 29.20 9.69 45.65
N ILE A 108 29.01 10.41 46.76
CA ILE A 108 29.75 10.17 48.00
C ILE A 108 29.45 8.77 48.54
N THR A 109 28.19 8.36 48.56
CA THR A 109 27.77 7.03 49.01
C THR A 109 28.37 5.93 48.14
N TRP A 110 28.34 6.10 46.81
CA TRP A 110 28.96 5.17 45.86
C TRP A 110 30.47 5.08 46.05
N MET A 111 31.14 6.22 46.24
CA MET A 111 32.59 6.27 46.44
C MET A 111 32.98 5.61 47.76
N MET A 112 32.22 5.83 48.84
CA MET A 112 32.46 5.19 50.14
C MET A 112 32.25 3.67 50.09
N LEU A 113 31.21 3.21 49.40
CA LEU A 113 30.96 1.78 49.20
C LEU A 113 32.01 1.14 48.28
N GLY A 114 32.40 1.82 47.20
CA GLY A 114 33.43 1.36 46.26
C GLY A 114 34.84 1.40 46.84
N SER A 115 35.13 2.29 47.80
CA SER A 115 36.39 2.32 48.55
C SER A 115 36.45 1.32 49.71
N SER A 116 35.32 0.71 50.06
CA SER A 116 35.21 -0.29 51.13
C SER A 116 35.47 -1.72 50.64
N PHE A 117 35.83 -1.90 49.37
CA PHE A 117 36.30 -3.15 48.77
C PHE A 117 37.75 -3.03 48.28
#